data_AF-A0A8S8Z534-F1
#
_entry.id   AF-A0A8S8Z534-F1
#
_cell.length_a   1.000
_cell.length_b   1.000
_cell.length_c   1.000
_cell.angle_alpha   90.00
_cell.angle_beta   90.00
_cell.angle_gamma   90.00
#
_symmetry.space_group_name_H-M   'P 1'
#
loop_
_entity.id
_entity.type
_entity.pdbx_description
1 polymer ?
#
loop_
_entity_poly.entity_id
_entity_poly.type
_entity_poly.pdbx_seq_one_letter_code
_entity_poly.pdbx_strand_id
1 'polypeptide(L)' 'MASGTEIGQFGEIDPAVSHEFGLRSPIHAGEFDVEAVGRLSTRAVL' A
#
# COMPACT_ATOMS: atom_id res chain seq x y z
N MET A 1 0.91 -9.21 -0.13
CA MET A 1 -0.06 -10.32 -0.34
C MET A 1 -0.46 -10.92 1.01
N ALA A 2 -1.70 -11.37 1.15
CA ALA A 2 -2.22 -12.09 2.32
C ALA A 2 -3.07 -13.27 1.85
N SER A 3 -2.86 -14.47 2.41
CA SER A 3 -3.54 -15.70 1.99
C SER A 3 -3.50 -15.95 0.47
N GLY A 4 -2.36 -15.64 -0.17
CA GLY A 4 -2.19 -15.75 -1.62
C GLY A 4 -2.90 -14.66 -2.45
N THR A 5 -3.64 -13.76 -1.83
CA THR A 5 -4.32 -12.65 -2.49
C THR A 5 -3.45 -11.39 -2.42
N GLU A 6 -3.30 -10.68 -3.54
CA GLU A 6 -2.72 -9.34 -3.52
C GLU A 6 -3.73 -8.38 -2.90
N ILE A 7 -3.29 -7.64 -1.89
CA ILE A 7 -4.17 -6.73 -1.13
C ILE A 7 -3.74 -5.28 -1.27
N GLY A 8 -2.65 -5.01 -1.97
CA GLY A 8 -1.99 -3.71 -1.98
C GLY A 8 -0.52 -3.82 -2.33
N GLN A 9 0.08 -2.66 -2.55
CA GLN A 9 1.46 -2.49 -2.96
C GLN A 9 2.09 -1.33 -2.16
N PHE A 10 3.39 -1.41 -1.94
CA PHE A 10 4.19 -0.32 -1.38
C PHE A 10 5.54 -0.25 -2.09
N GLY A 11 6.18 0.90 -2.01
CA GLY A 11 7.49 1.14 -2.60
C GLY A 11 7.88 2.60 -2.57
N GLU A 12 8.94 2.91 -3.31
CA GLU A 12 9.36 4.29 -3.52
C GLU A 12 8.65 4.86 -4.75
N ILE A 13 8.20 6.11 -4.63
CA ILE A 13 7.68 6.86 -5.78
C ILE A 13 8.84 7.19 -6.71
N ASP A 14 8.64 7.12 -8.03
CA ASP A 14 9.63 7.54 -9.01
C ASP A 14 10.16 8.95 -8.66
N PRO A 15 11.49 9.14 -8.52
CA PRO A 15 12.08 10.44 -8.22
C PRO A 15 11.62 11.57 -9.15
N ALA A 16 11.32 11.28 -10.41
CA ALA A 16 10.82 12.27 -11.37
C ALA A 16 9.48 12.89 -10.93
N VAL A 17 8.58 12.10 -10.36
CA VAL A 17 7.32 12.58 -9.78
C VAL A 17 7.60 13.47 -8.57
N SER A 18 8.54 13.07 -7.69
CA SER A 18 8.92 13.89 -6.54
C SER A 18 9.43 15.28 -6.97
N HIS A 19 10.21 15.35 -8.05
CA HIS A 19 10.68 16.61 -8.63
C HIS A 19 9.55 17.47 -9.20
N GLU A 20 8.58 16.88 -9.89
CA GLU A 20 7.42 17.58 -10.46
C GLU A 20 6.62 18.34 -9.37
N PHE A 21 6.50 17.75 -8.18
CA PHE A 21 5.76 18.34 -7.05
C PHE A 21 6.64 19.11 -6.06
N GLY A 22 7.92 19.34 -6.38
CA GLY A 22 8.85 20.10 -5.51
C GLY A 22 9.20 19.41 -4.20
N LEU A 23 9.06 18.09 -4.14
CA LEU A 23 9.40 17.26 -2.99
C LEU A 23 10.92 17.07 -2.93
N ARG A 24 11.50 17.25 -1.75
CA ARG A 24 12.96 17.31 -1.57
C ARG A 24 13.56 16.08 -0.90
N SER A 25 12.75 15.07 -0.64
CA SER A 25 13.15 13.81 0.00
C SER A 25 12.51 12.66 -0.76
N PRO A 26 13.17 11.49 -0.84
CA PRO A 26 12.52 10.27 -1.30
C PRO A 26 11.23 10.02 -0.52
N ILE A 27 10.18 9.60 -1.21
CA ILE A 27 8.90 9.24 -0.61
C ILE A 27 8.68 7.75 -0.77
N HIS A 28 8.64 7.06 0.37
CA HIS A 28 8.16 5.69 0.45
C HIS A 28 6.67 5.72 0.79
N ALA A 29 5.86 5.13 -0.07
CA ALA A 29 4.41 5.12 0.05
C ALA A 29 3.85 3.74 -0.27
N GLY A 30 2.58 3.55 0.04
CA GLY A 30 1.86 2.33 -0.31
C GLY A 30 0.38 2.46 -0.04
N GLU A 31 -0.38 1.55 -0.63
CA GLU A 31 -1.81 1.44 -0.46
C GLU A 31 -2.22 -0.02 -0.28
N PHE A 32 -3.41 -0.21 0.28
CA PHE A 32 -4.04 -1.51 0.35
C PHE A 32 -5.57 -1.39 0.37
N ASP A 33 -6.25 -2.39 -0.16
CA ASP A 33 -7.71 -2.51 -0.15
C ASP A 33 -8.18 -3.00 1.22
N VAL A 34 -8.80 -2.08 1.97
CA VAL A 34 -9.35 -2.35 3.30
C VAL A 34 -10.45 -3.40 3.26
N GLU A 35 -11.27 -3.45 2.21
CA GLU A 35 -12.32 -4.46 2.09
C GLU A 35 -11.73 -5.83 1.76
N ALA A 36 -10.72 -5.90 0.90
CA ALA A 36 -10.00 -7.16 0.63
C ALA A 36 -9.37 -7.70 1.90
N VAL A 37 -8.75 -6.84 2.70
CA VAL A 37 -8.25 -7.20 4.03
C VAL A 37 -9.39 -7.66 4.94
N GLY A 38 -10.53 -6.96 4.97
CA GLY A 38 -11.69 -7.34 5.76
C GLY A 38 -12.24 -8.73 5.41
N ARG A 39 -12.31 -9.07 4.12
CA ARG A 39 -12.74 -10.40 3.63
C ARG A 39 -11.75 -11.50 4.00
N LEU A 40 -10.45 -11.21 3.98
CA LEU A 40 -9.39 -12.15 4.35
C LEU A 40 -9.21 -12.27 5.87
N SER A 41 -9.61 -11.25 6.62
CA SER A 41 -9.61 -11.23 8.08
C SER A 41 -10.77 -12.07 8.62
N THR A 42 -10.68 -13.39 8.43
CA THR A 42 -11.49 -14.33 9.21
C THR A 42 -10.78 -14.58 10.55
N ARG A 43 -10.90 -13.61 11.44
CA ARG A 43 -10.97 -13.88 12.88
C ARG A 43 -12.12 -13.06 13.42
N ALA A 44 -13.32 -13.65 13.40
CA ALA A 44 -14.31 -13.32 14.42
C ALA A 44 -13.59 -13.51 15.76
N VAL A 45 -13.31 -12.41 16.46
CA VAL A 45 -12.93 -12.47 17.87
C VAL A 45 -14.24 -12.85 18.60
N LEU A 46 -14.45 -14.15 18.76
CA LEU A 46 -15.21 -14.72 19.85
C LEU A 46 -14.21 -15.22 20.90
#